data_AF-A0A0U5G2Q9-F1
#
_entry.id   AF-A0A0U5G2Q9-F1
#
_cell.length_a   1.000
_cell.length_b   1.000
_cell.length_c   1.000
_cell.angle_alpha   90.00
_cell.angle_beta   90.00
_cell.angle_gamma   90.00
#
_symmetry.space_group_name_H-M   'P 1'
#
loop_
_entity.id
_entity.type
_entity.pdbx_description
1 polymer ?
#
loop_
_entity_poly.entity_id
_entity_poly.type
_entity_poly.pdbx_seq_one_letter_code
_entity_poly.pdbx_strand_id
1 'polypeptide(L)'
;MSDSVHKTGTQPSEWAQTKLAEWERNMAKVKEEHPEFNIDPENKWWIPLVELEERTNSLNEETREKYHSWSVKYHEAKYDPEKVPALREEMKTILAGYPEVEEIVEKVFFNEKALTAGRKHVVTEMEAGREPFAMSCAK
;
A
#
# COMPACT_ATOMS: atom_id res chain seq x y z
N MET A 1 -4.83 -5.36 -37.88
CA MET A 1 -5.46 -6.08 -36.76
C MET A 1 -4.32 -6.56 -35.90
N SER A 2 -3.99 -5.81 -34.84
CA SER A 2 -2.95 -6.18 -33.89
C SER A 2 -3.64 -6.46 -32.57
N ASP A 3 -3.82 -7.74 -32.27
CA ASP A 3 -4.29 -8.22 -30.98
C ASP A 3 -3.22 -7.90 -29.94
N SER A 4 -3.42 -6.81 -29.20
CA SER A 4 -2.64 -6.53 -28.00
C SER A 4 -3.14 -7.46 -26.90
N VAL A 5 -2.44 -8.58 -26.76
CA VAL A 5 -2.63 -9.52 -25.66
C VAL A 5 -2.33 -8.80 -24.35
N HIS A 6 -3.38 -8.45 -23.61
CA HIS A 6 -3.29 -8.20 -22.18
C HIS A 6 -2.76 -9.47 -21.51
N LYS A 7 -1.43 -9.57 -21.38
CA LYS A 7 -0.78 -10.63 -20.62
C LYS A 7 -0.93 -10.33 -19.13
N THR A 8 -2.02 -10.80 -18.56
CA THR A 8 -2.09 -11.15 -17.14
C THR A 8 -1.07 -12.27 -16.89
N GLY A 9 0.10 -11.91 -16.36
CA GLY A 9 1.18 -12.87 -16.07
C GLY A 9 2.57 -12.44 -16.55
N THR A 10 2.91 -11.15 -16.46
CA THR A 10 4.30 -10.73 -16.61
C THR A 10 5.06 -11.17 -15.36
N GLN A 11 6.07 -12.02 -15.54
CA GLN A 11 7.01 -12.37 -14.46
C GLN A 11 7.56 -11.09 -13.82
N PRO A 12 7.70 -11.01 -12.48
CA PRO A 12 8.23 -9.82 -11.82
C PRO A 12 9.60 -9.43 -12.42
N SER A 13 9.88 -8.14 -12.60
CA SER A 13 11.20 -7.71 -13.07
C SER A 13 12.31 -8.13 -12.10
N GLU A 14 13.56 -8.06 -12.55
CA GLU A 14 14.72 -8.27 -11.68
C GLU A 14 14.72 -7.33 -10.47
N TRP A 15 14.25 -6.10 -10.65
CA TRP A 15 14.05 -5.14 -9.56
C TRP A 15 13.02 -5.65 -8.56
N ALA A 16 11.85 -6.10 -9.02
CA ALA A 16 10.81 -6.62 -8.16
C ALA A 16 11.26 -7.90 -7.42
N GLN A 17 11.95 -8.82 -8.10
CA GLN A 17 12.53 -10.02 -7.47
C GLN A 17 13.53 -9.66 -6.37
N THR A 18 14.39 -8.66 -6.61
CA THR A 18 15.34 -8.16 -5.61
C THR A 18 14.62 -7.59 -4.40
N LYS A 19 13.58 -6.76 -4.62
CA LYS A 19 12.79 -6.17 -3.54
C LYS A 19 12.01 -7.20 -2.73
N LEU A 20 11.45 -8.22 -3.38
CA LEU A 20 10.78 -9.31 -2.70
C LEU A 20 11.75 -10.09 -1.79
N ALA A 21 12.96 -10.37 -2.26
CA ALA A 21 13.99 -11.05 -1.46
C ALA A 21 14.50 -10.16 -0.30
N GLU A 22 14.57 -8.84 -0.49
CA GLU A 22 14.85 -7.88 0.60
C GLU A 22 13.76 -7.91 1.67
N TRP A 23 12.49 -7.85 1.28
CA TRP A 23 11.36 -7.94 2.21
C TRP A 23 11.33 -9.26 2.97
N GLU A 24 11.55 -10.39 2.30
CA GLU A 24 11.61 -11.70 2.95
C GLU A 24 12.69 -11.74 4.04
N ARG A 25 13.90 -11.24 3.74
CA ARG A 25 14.98 -11.15 4.74
C ARG A 25 14.65 -10.20 5.89
N ASN A 26 14.07 -9.04 5.58
CA ASN A 26 13.72 -8.05 6.60
C ASN A 26 12.62 -8.58 7.54
N MET A 27 11.63 -9.30 7.02
CA MET A 27 10.57 -9.88 7.84
C MET A 27 11.06 -11.04 8.71
N ALA A 28 11.99 -11.87 8.19
CA ALA A 28 12.67 -12.86 9.02
C ALA A 28 13.44 -12.21 10.18
N LYS A 29 14.18 -11.14 9.89
CA LYS A 29 14.92 -10.37 10.90
C LYS A 29 14.00 -9.74 11.94
N VAL A 30 12.92 -9.07 11.52
CA VAL A 30 11.95 -8.47 12.46
C VAL A 30 11.33 -9.53 13.37
N LYS A 31 10.99 -10.71 12.85
CA LYS A 31 10.45 -11.81 13.66
C LYS A 31 11.45 -12.34 14.71
N GLU A 32 12.74 -12.34 14.38
CA GLU A 32 13.81 -12.73 15.30
C GLU A 32 14.06 -11.66 16.37
N GLU A 33 14.15 -10.39 15.97
CA GLU A 33 14.45 -9.26 16.87
C GLU A 33 13.26 -8.85 17.74
N HIS A 34 12.04 -9.05 17.25
CA HIS A 34 10.79 -8.63 17.89
C HIS A 34 9.74 -9.76 17.87
N PRO A 35 9.97 -10.88 18.60
CA PRO A 35 9.02 -11.99 18.66
C PRO A 35 7.68 -11.61 19.29
N GLU A 36 7.62 -10.49 20.02
CA GLU A 36 6.40 -9.91 20.57
C GLU A 36 5.52 -9.22 19.52
N PHE A 37 6.06 -8.86 18.36
CA PHE A 37 5.28 -8.27 17.29
C PHE A 37 4.41 -9.35 16.63
N ASN A 38 3.11 -9.08 16.57
CA ASN A 38 2.16 -9.93 15.86
C ASN A 38 2.25 -9.69 14.34
N ILE A 39 3.41 -9.99 13.77
CA ILE A 39 3.66 -9.94 12.33
C ILE A 39 3.54 -11.34 11.79
N ASP A 40 2.64 -11.52 10.82
CA ASP A 40 2.48 -12.76 10.08
C ASP A 40 3.16 -12.64 8.70
N PRO A 41 4.42 -13.08 8.57
CA PRO A 41 5.12 -13.05 7.29
C PRO A 41 4.56 -14.04 6.26
N GLU A 42 3.77 -15.05 6.67
CA GLU A 42 3.19 -16.02 5.75
C GLU A 42 2.11 -15.39 4.86
N ASN A 43 1.47 -14.31 5.34
CA ASN A 43 0.51 -13.53 4.55
C ASN A 43 1.17 -12.72 3.42
N LYS A 44 2.50 -12.60 3.39
CA LYS A 44 3.28 -11.92 2.34
C LYS A 44 2.69 -10.59 1.86
N TRP A 45 2.21 -9.77 2.80
CA TRP A 45 1.50 -8.52 2.54
C TRP A 45 2.32 -7.48 1.76
N TRP A 46 3.65 -7.64 1.70
CA TRP A 46 4.55 -6.81 0.91
C TRP A 46 4.55 -7.12 -0.59
N ILE A 47 4.11 -8.31 -1.02
CA ILE A 47 4.06 -8.66 -2.46
C ILE A 47 3.28 -7.63 -3.28
N PRO A 48 2.00 -7.32 -2.95
CA PRO A 48 1.24 -6.34 -3.73
C PRO A 48 1.79 -4.91 -3.58
N LEU A 49 2.54 -4.59 -2.51
CA LEU A 49 3.23 -3.32 -2.38
C LEU A 49 4.42 -3.19 -3.33
N VAL A 50 5.22 -4.25 -3.49
CA VAL A 50 6.33 -4.27 -4.45
C VAL A 50 5.81 -4.21 -5.87
N GLU A 51 4.73 -4.93 -6.17
CA GLU A 51 4.06 -4.86 -7.47
C GLU A 51 3.55 -3.44 -7.76
N LEU A 52 2.92 -2.79 -6.77
CA LEU A 52 2.47 -1.42 -6.89
C LEU A 52 3.62 -0.44 -7.16
N GLU A 53 4.73 -0.55 -6.43
CA GLU A 53 5.89 0.32 -6.62
C GLU A 53 6.49 0.14 -8.03
N GLU A 54 6.59 -1.10 -8.51
CA GLU A 54 7.02 -1.40 -9.88
C GLU A 54 6.11 -0.73 -10.92
N ARG A 55 4.80 -0.85 -10.74
CA ARG A 55 3.80 -0.32 -11.67
C ARG A 55 3.72 1.20 -11.64
N THR A 56 3.83 1.80 -10.46
CA THR A 56 3.81 3.27 -10.31
C THR A 56 5.05 3.94 -10.92
N ASN A 57 6.17 3.22 -11.02
CA ASN A 57 7.35 3.68 -11.76
C ASN A 57 7.14 3.77 -13.29
N SER A 58 6.11 3.10 -13.82
CA SER A 58 5.75 3.15 -15.25
C SER A 58 4.76 4.26 -15.61
N LEU A 59 4.22 4.96 -14.61
CA LEU A 59 3.34 6.11 -14.81
C LEU A 59 4.10 7.25 -15.50
N ASN A 60 3.40 8.06 -16.29
CA ASN A 60 3.95 9.34 -16.72
C ASN A 60 4.21 10.26 -15.52
N GLU A 61 5.14 11.20 -15.68
CA GLU A 61 5.62 12.06 -14.59
C GLU A 61 4.49 12.80 -13.87
N GLU A 62 3.59 13.45 -14.63
CA GLU A 62 2.45 14.18 -14.08
C GLU A 62 1.52 13.28 -13.24
N THR A 63 1.24 12.07 -13.73
CA THR A 63 0.38 11.11 -13.03
C THR A 63 1.05 10.57 -11.78
N ARG A 64 2.35 10.30 -11.86
CA ARG A 64 3.15 9.82 -10.73
C ARG A 64 3.20 10.87 -9.61
N GLU A 65 3.38 12.15 -9.93
CA GLU A 65 3.36 13.24 -8.95
C GLU A 65 2.00 13.40 -8.27
N LYS A 66 0.90 13.37 -9.05
CA LYS A 66 -0.46 13.39 -8.50
C LYS A 66 -0.72 12.19 -7.60
N TYR A 67 -0.33 11.00 -8.04
CA TYR A 67 -0.45 9.78 -7.26
C TYR A 67 0.35 9.85 -5.95
N HIS A 68 1.59 10.36 -5.99
CA HIS A 68 2.40 10.55 -4.79
C HIS A 68 1.77 11.56 -3.82
N SER A 69 1.28 12.70 -4.30
CA SER A 69 0.56 13.66 -3.47
C SER A 69 -0.69 13.04 -2.85
N TRP A 70 -1.44 12.26 -3.62
CA TRP A 70 -2.61 11.54 -3.15
C TRP A 70 -2.26 10.50 -2.08
N SER A 71 -1.18 9.72 -2.24
CA SER A 71 -0.82 8.66 -1.29
C SER A 71 -0.41 9.22 0.07
N VAL A 72 0.23 10.39 0.11
CA VAL A 72 0.51 11.13 1.36
C VAL A 72 -0.80 11.52 2.05
N LYS A 73 -1.73 12.17 1.35
CA LYS A 73 -3.05 12.52 1.90
C LYS A 73 -3.80 11.29 2.40
N TYR A 74 -3.74 10.19 1.64
CA TYR A 74 -4.37 8.93 2.01
C TYR A 74 -3.81 8.40 3.32
N HIS A 75 -2.48 8.38 3.50
CA HIS A 75 -1.88 7.86 4.72
C HIS A 75 -2.24 8.65 5.98
N GLU A 76 -2.43 9.97 5.86
CA GLU A 76 -2.90 10.83 6.95
C GLU A 76 -4.39 10.57 7.29
N ALA A 77 -5.20 10.18 6.31
CA ALA A 77 -6.65 10.08 6.44
C ALA A 77 -7.22 8.65 6.40
N LYS A 78 -6.40 7.60 6.21
CA LYS A 78 -6.85 6.21 5.96
C LYS A 78 -7.77 5.60 7.03
N TYR A 79 -7.79 6.13 8.24
CA TYR A 79 -8.67 5.67 9.32
C TYR A 79 -9.88 6.57 9.56
N ASP A 80 -10.03 7.65 8.77
CA ASP A 80 -11.14 8.58 8.79
C ASP A 80 -12.19 8.14 7.74
N PRO A 81 -13.34 7.58 8.17
CA PRO A 81 -14.34 7.03 7.26
C PRO A 81 -15.04 8.10 6.41
N GLU A 82 -14.96 9.38 6.80
CA GLU A 82 -15.57 10.48 6.04
C GLU A 82 -14.67 10.91 4.88
N LYS A 83 -13.34 10.76 5.03
CA LYS A 83 -12.36 11.16 4.02
C LYS A 83 -12.03 10.06 3.01
N VAL A 84 -12.00 8.81 3.46
CA VAL A 84 -11.61 7.66 2.61
C VAL A 84 -12.42 7.56 1.30
N PRO A 85 -13.76 7.74 1.28
CA PRO A 85 -14.52 7.68 0.03
C PRO A 85 -14.11 8.75 -0.99
N ALA A 86 -13.89 9.99 -0.56
CA ALA A 86 -13.47 11.07 -1.45
C ALA A 86 -12.06 10.82 -2.01
N LEU A 87 -11.14 10.33 -1.16
CA LEU A 87 -9.80 9.95 -1.59
C LEU A 87 -9.81 8.77 -2.56
N ARG A 88 -10.74 7.82 -2.42
CA ARG A 88 -10.91 6.72 -3.37
C ARG A 88 -11.33 7.21 -4.75
N GLU A 89 -12.23 8.18 -4.84
CA GLU A 89 -12.66 8.77 -6.11
C GLU A 89 -11.56 9.68 -6.74
N GLU A 90 -10.80 10.42 -5.92
CA GLU A 90 -9.61 11.16 -6.38
C GLU A 90 -8.58 10.22 -7.00
N MET A 91 -8.31 9.08 -6.35
CA MET A 91 -7.41 8.03 -6.84
C MET A 91 -7.81 7.50 -8.21
N LYS A 92 -9.09 7.11 -8.37
CA LYS A 92 -9.63 6.62 -9.65
C LYS A 92 -9.50 7.65 -10.76
N THR A 93 -9.69 8.93 -10.43
CA THR A 93 -9.53 10.02 -11.39
C THR A 93 -8.07 10.16 -11.85
N ILE A 94 -7.11 10.07 -10.92
CA ILE A 94 -5.67 10.14 -11.22
C ILE A 94 -5.24 8.95 -12.10
N LEU A 95 -5.74 7.75 -11.80
CA LEU A 95 -5.34 6.51 -12.45
C LEU A 95 -6.28 6.05 -13.58
N ALA A 96 -7.18 6.91 -14.06
CA ALA A 96 -8.16 6.55 -15.10
C ALA A 96 -7.53 6.02 -16.41
N GLY A 97 -6.28 6.39 -16.70
CA GLY A 97 -5.51 5.88 -17.84
C GLY A 97 -4.67 4.63 -17.55
N TYR A 98 -4.72 4.10 -16.33
CA TYR A 98 -3.85 3.05 -15.78
C TYR A 98 -4.67 2.04 -14.94
N PRO A 99 -5.68 1.38 -15.52
CA PRO A 99 -6.62 0.52 -14.78
C PRO A 99 -5.95 -0.65 -14.03
N GLU A 100 -4.83 -1.16 -14.53
CA GLU A 100 -4.03 -2.19 -13.86
C GLU A 100 -3.38 -1.68 -12.57
N VAL A 101 -3.00 -0.40 -12.53
CA VAL A 101 -2.43 0.24 -11.34
C VAL A 101 -3.53 0.55 -10.34
N GLU A 102 -4.68 1.04 -10.82
CA GLU A 102 -5.88 1.26 -10.01
C GLU A 102 -6.29 -0.02 -9.26
N GLU A 103 -6.34 -1.16 -9.93
CA GLU A 103 -6.72 -2.44 -9.32
C GLU A 103 -5.79 -2.84 -8.17
N ILE A 104 -4.48 -2.60 -8.32
CA ILE A 104 -3.50 -2.91 -7.28
C ILE A 104 -3.65 -1.94 -6.10
N VAL A 105 -3.85 -0.65 -6.37
CA VAL A 105 -4.10 0.37 -5.33
C VAL A 105 -5.34 0.03 -4.51
N GLU A 106 -6.42 -0.40 -5.16
CA GLU A 106 -7.64 -0.89 -4.50
C GLU A 106 -7.36 -2.05 -3.53
N LYS A 107 -6.56 -3.03 -3.95
CA LYS A 107 -6.18 -4.18 -3.11
C LYS A 107 -5.29 -3.79 -1.94
N VAL A 108 -4.33 -2.88 -2.17
CA VAL A 108 -3.31 -2.49 -1.19
C VAL A 108 -3.89 -1.54 -0.14
N PHE A 109 -4.53 -0.47 -0.58
CA PHE A 109 -4.92 0.62 0.31
C PHE A 109 -6.35 0.45 0.83
N PHE A 110 -7.28 -0.04 0.02
CA PHE A 110 -8.71 -0.08 0.34
C PHE A 110 -9.19 -1.46 0.83
N ASN A 111 -8.31 -2.19 1.52
CA ASN A 111 -8.69 -3.43 2.21
C ASN A 111 -9.53 -3.11 3.46
N GLU A 112 -10.86 -3.17 3.32
CA GLU A 112 -11.84 -2.84 4.37
C GLU A 112 -11.59 -3.55 5.71
N LYS A 113 -11.16 -4.82 5.68
CA LYS A 113 -10.85 -5.56 6.91
C LYS A 113 -9.65 -4.95 7.64
N ALA A 114 -8.59 -4.63 6.90
CA ALA A 114 -7.39 -4.00 7.45
C ALA A 114 -7.68 -2.58 7.95
N LEU A 115 -8.42 -1.78 7.19
CA LEU A 115 -8.81 -0.42 7.59
C LEU A 115 -9.70 -0.41 8.83
N THR A 116 -10.67 -1.32 8.91
CA THR A 116 -11.54 -1.46 10.08
C THR A 116 -10.75 -1.87 11.32
N ALA A 117 -9.84 -2.85 11.18
CA ALA A 117 -8.98 -3.29 12.29
C ALA A 117 -8.06 -2.16 12.78
N GLY A 118 -7.41 -1.45 11.85
CA GLY A 118 -6.56 -0.31 12.17
C GLY A 118 -7.34 0.85 12.81
N ARG A 119 -8.52 1.18 12.29
CA ARG A 119 -9.40 2.19 12.88
C ARG A 119 -9.80 1.83 14.31
N LYS A 120 -10.16 0.58 14.57
CA LYS A 120 -10.50 0.13 15.93
C LYS A 120 -9.34 0.36 16.89
N HIS A 121 -8.11 0.05 16.45
CA HIS A 121 -6.91 0.31 17.25
C HIS A 121 -6.72 1.81 17.50
N VAL A 122 -6.82 2.64 16.46
CA VAL A 122 -6.70 4.10 16.57
C VAL A 122 -7.68 4.70 17.58
N VAL A 123 -8.96 4.35 17.47
CA VAL A 123 -9.99 4.82 18.40
C VAL A 123 -9.68 4.37 19.82
N THR A 124 -9.28 3.11 20.01
CA THR A 124 -8.94 2.55 21.33
C THR A 124 -7.76 3.29 21.98
N GLU A 125 -6.71 3.60 21.22
CA GLU A 125 -5.55 4.34 21.73
C GLU A 125 -5.90 5.80 22.04
N MET A 126 -6.66 6.46 21.17
CA MET A 126 -7.13 7.83 21.38
C MET A 126 -8.05 7.95 22.62
N GLU A 127 -8.99 7.03 22.80
CA GLU A 127 -9.86 6.97 23.98
C GLU A 127 -9.05 6.76 25.27
N ALA A 128 -7.92 6.05 25.17
CA ALA A 128 -6.98 5.87 26.27
C ALA A 128 -5.97 7.01 26.43
N GLY A 129 -6.08 8.10 25.65
CA GLY A 129 -5.19 9.26 25.70
C GLY A 129 -3.77 9.01 25.18
N ARG A 130 -3.57 7.95 24.38
CA ARG A 130 -2.27 7.58 23.80
C ARG A 130 -2.22 7.92 22.31
N GLU A 131 -1.00 8.13 21.81
CA GLU A 131 -0.77 8.31 20.38
C GLU A 131 -0.87 6.95 19.67
N PRO A 132 -1.80 6.76 18.71
CA PRO A 132 -2.06 5.46 18.09
C PRO A 132 -0.89 4.82 17.35
N PHE A 133 -0.02 5.67 16.81
CA PHE A 133 1.17 5.24 16.08
C PHE A 133 2.30 6.16 16.51
N ALA A 134 2.97 5.82 17.62
CA ALA A 134 4.22 6.46 18.06
C ALA A 134 5.40 6.16 17.11
N MET A 135 5.15 6.04 15.81
CA MET A 135 6.13 5.81 14.76
C MET A 135 6.50 7.18 14.18
N SER A 136 7.34 7.92 14.88
CA SER A 136 8.04 9.04 14.25
C SER A 136 9.01 8.46 13.20
N CYS A 137 8.55 8.30 11.96
CA CYS A 137 9.46 8.31 10.81
C CYS A 137 10.02 9.72 10.53
N ALA A 138 9.84 10.66 11.47
CA ALA A 138 10.61 11.89 11.57
C ALA A 138 11.88 11.65 12.39
N LYS A 139 12.94 11.17 11.73
CA LYS A 139 14.31 11.56 12.03
C LYS A 139 15.09 11.73 10.74
#